data_AF-A0A7S4KLM3-F1
#
_entry.id   AF-A0A7S4KLM3-F1
#
_cell.length_a   1.000
_cell.length_b   1.000
_cell.length_c   1.000
_cell.angle_alpha   90.00
_cell.angle_beta   90.00
_cell.angle_gamma   90.00
#
_symmetry.space_group_name_H-M   'P 1'
#
loop_
_entity.id
_entity.type
_entity.pdbx_description
1 polymer ?
#
loop_
_entity_poly.entity_id
_entity_poly.type
_entity_poly.pdbx_seq_one_letter_code
_entity_poly.pdbx_strand_id
1 'polypeptide(L)'
;LMGAGIMLQSQAFLLFGYEIHIIALVIFCLRTLAFFSDINGVGVLLIMIGHMLNDMKKFFAVMGVFLVTFSLAFVAMTILASKSEEILSQSAGVLDLGDSNNWMKPYPEGTMFLAWWTFLGDYGESFPYLQETYVGMSLLSIYVLLSQVLLANLLIAIMTDSYSDIRENADREWQFNRFAFLNQFSTSDVLPSPFNILSSAHFWLWEFFWGKNHNLERSESLVLHDTMLRLQRKRDQVIADNRKRDSKATGRRLKG
;
A
#
# COMPACT_ATOMS: atom_id res chain seq x y z
N LEU A 1 -7.47 -16.79 38.55
CA LEU A 1 -8.37 -15.92 37.74
C LEU A 1 -7.61 -14.80 37.03
N MET A 2 -6.77 -13.99 37.69
CA MET A 2 -5.96 -12.95 37.01
C MET A 2 -4.97 -13.47 35.94
N GLY A 3 -4.31 -14.62 36.15
CA GLY A 3 -3.36 -15.18 35.17
C GLY A 3 -4.00 -15.68 33.87
N ALA A 4 -5.23 -16.18 33.93
CA ALA A 4 -5.96 -16.62 32.75
C ALA A 4 -6.41 -15.44 31.88
N GLY A 5 -6.76 -14.29 32.50
CA GLY A 5 -7.07 -13.05 31.77
C GLY A 5 -5.88 -12.48 31.01
N ILE A 6 -4.68 -12.51 31.61
CA ILE A 6 -3.44 -12.04 30.96
C ILE A 6 -3.02 -12.99 29.83
N MET A 7 -3.20 -14.30 29.98
CA MET A 7 -2.96 -15.26 28.91
C MET A 7 -3.97 -15.14 27.76
N LEU A 8 -5.26 -14.95 28.05
CA LEU A 8 -6.29 -14.69 27.04
C LEU A 8 -6.02 -13.40 26.27
N GLN A 9 -5.56 -12.35 26.94
CA GLN A 9 -5.20 -11.09 26.29
C GLN A 9 -3.94 -11.21 25.42
N SER A 10 -2.96 -12.02 25.86
CA SER A 10 -1.78 -12.36 25.04
C SER A 10 -2.16 -13.19 23.80
N GLN A 11 -3.05 -14.18 23.95
CA GLN A 11 -3.56 -15.02 22.86
C GLN A 11 -4.39 -14.18 21.86
N ALA A 12 -5.31 -13.33 22.34
CA ALA A 12 -6.10 -12.44 21.49
C ALA A 12 -5.23 -11.44 20.70
N PHE A 13 -4.17 -10.93 21.32
CA PHE A 13 -3.21 -10.06 20.63
C PHE A 13 -2.42 -10.81 19.55
N LEU A 14 -2.00 -12.05 19.80
CA LEU A 14 -1.38 -12.91 18.78
C LEU A 14 -2.35 -13.22 17.64
N LEU A 15 -3.64 -13.41 17.95
CA LEU A 15 -4.67 -13.64 16.95
C LEU A 15 -4.83 -12.43 16.03
N PHE A 16 -4.99 -11.24 16.59
CA PHE A 16 -5.05 -10.01 15.79
C PHE A 16 -3.76 -9.78 14.97
N GLY A 17 -2.61 -10.19 15.51
CA GLY A 17 -1.32 -10.14 14.82
C GLY A 17 -1.26 -11.00 13.56
N TYR A 18 -1.83 -12.22 13.54
CA TYR A 18 -1.82 -13.04 12.33
C TYR A 18 -2.73 -12.46 11.25
N GLU A 19 -3.89 -11.92 11.61
CA GLU A 19 -4.82 -11.30 10.65
C GLU A 19 -4.15 -10.13 9.91
N ILE A 20 -3.45 -9.27 10.67
CA ILE A 20 -2.67 -8.18 10.08
C ILE A 20 -1.55 -8.71 9.18
N HIS A 21 -0.87 -9.79 9.57
CA HIS A 21 0.17 -10.40 8.73
C HIS A 21 -0.39 -10.95 7.42
N ILE A 22 -1.59 -11.54 7.43
CA ILE A 22 -2.25 -12.03 6.21
C ILE A 22 -2.58 -10.86 5.29
N ILE A 23 -3.16 -9.79 5.84
CA ILE A 23 -3.46 -8.57 5.07
C ILE A 23 -2.17 -7.96 4.50
N ALA A 24 -1.11 -7.89 5.32
CA ALA A 24 0.20 -7.40 4.88
C ALA A 24 0.80 -8.29 3.79
N LEU A 25 0.62 -9.61 3.86
CA LEU A 25 1.06 -10.55 2.84
C LEU A 25 0.30 -10.34 1.53
N VAL A 26 -1.02 -10.12 1.59
CA VAL A 26 -1.83 -9.81 0.40
C VAL A 26 -1.37 -8.50 -0.23
N ILE A 27 -1.16 -7.44 0.57
CA ILE A 27 -0.64 -6.17 0.07
C ILE A 27 0.76 -6.35 -0.53
N PHE A 28 1.61 -7.17 0.09
CA PHE A 28 2.93 -7.51 -0.45
C PHE A 28 2.81 -8.21 -1.79
N CYS A 29 1.89 -9.17 -1.96
CA CYS A 29 1.61 -9.82 -3.24
C CYS A 29 1.05 -8.85 -4.30
N LEU A 30 0.19 -7.91 -3.92
CA LEU A 30 -0.27 -6.86 -4.85
C LEU A 30 0.89 -5.92 -5.25
N ARG A 31 1.84 -5.69 -4.34
CA ARG A 31 3.02 -4.87 -4.63
C ARG A 31 4.03 -5.61 -5.52
N THR A 32 4.20 -6.92 -5.39
CA THR A 32 5.03 -7.69 -6.33
C THR A 32 4.42 -7.72 -7.73
N LEU A 33 3.11 -7.60 -7.86
CA LEU A 33 2.45 -7.44 -9.15
C LEU A 33 2.88 -6.14 -9.86
N ALA A 34 3.15 -5.06 -9.11
CA ALA A 34 3.74 -3.84 -9.67
C ALA A 34 5.20 -4.04 -10.16
N PHE A 35 5.96 -4.98 -9.59
CA PHE A 35 7.28 -5.33 -10.12
C PHE A 35 7.18 -6.06 -11.46
N PHE A 36 6.13 -6.87 -11.67
CA PHE A 36 5.87 -7.46 -12.99
C PHE A 36 5.51 -6.41 -14.06
N SER A 37 5.22 -5.15 -13.67
CA SER A 37 5.08 -4.05 -14.63
C SER A 37 6.35 -3.79 -15.45
N ASP A 38 7.50 -4.18 -14.89
CA ASP A 38 8.80 -4.08 -15.54
C ASP A 38 9.10 -5.26 -16.46
N ILE A 39 8.16 -6.16 -16.76
CA ILE A 39 8.37 -7.21 -17.76
C ILE A 39 7.69 -6.81 -19.07
N ASN A 40 8.38 -7.01 -20.20
CA ASN A 40 7.83 -6.72 -21.52
C ASN A 40 6.54 -7.53 -21.75
N GLY A 41 5.51 -6.88 -22.29
CA GLY A 41 4.18 -7.48 -22.49
C GLY A 41 3.28 -7.46 -21.25
N VAL A 42 3.77 -7.96 -20.11
CA VAL A 42 2.99 -7.96 -18.84
C VAL A 42 2.78 -6.54 -18.32
N GLY A 43 3.77 -5.66 -18.48
CA GLY A 43 3.68 -4.27 -18.03
C GLY A 43 2.62 -3.45 -18.74
N VAL A 44 2.51 -3.59 -20.06
CA VAL A 44 1.45 -2.95 -20.84
C VAL A 44 0.09 -3.45 -20.36
N LEU A 45 -0.09 -4.76 -20.22
CA LEU A 45 -1.34 -5.35 -19.74
C LEU A 45 -1.73 -4.80 -18.35
N LEU A 46 -0.75 -4.65 -17.45
CA LEU A 46 -1.01 -4.15 -16.11
C LEU A 46 -1.42 -2.66 -16.11
N ILE A 47 -0.76 -1.84 -16.91
CA ILE A 47 -1.12 -0.43 -17.09
C ILE A 47 -2.54 -0.32 -17.68
N MET A 48 -2.86 -1.15 -18.67
CA MET A 48 -4.21 -1.23 -19.23
C MET A 48 -5.25 -1.61 -18.18
N ILE A 49 -5.01 -2.67 -17.39
CA ILE A 49 -5.93 -3.10 -16.32
C ILE A 49 -6.13 -1.98 -15.29
N GLY A 50 -5.06 -1.26 -14.92
CA GLY A 50 -5.15 -0.14 -13.98
C GLY A 50 -6.09 0.96 -14.45
N HIS A 51 -6.02 1.37 -15.72
CA HIS A 51 -6.93 2.36 -16.26
C HIS A 51 -8.35 1.82 -16.48
N MET A 52 -8.49 0.59 -16.99
CA MET A 52 -9.81 -0.04 -17.16
C MET A 52 -10.55 -0.16 -15.81
N LEU A 53 -9.84 -0.47 -14.71
CA LEU A 53 -10.42 -0.49 -13.35
C LEU A 53 -10.98 0.87 -12.92
N ASN A 54 -10.44 1.98 -13.43
CA ASN A 54 -10.96 3.31 -13.13
C ASN A 54 -12.33 3.54 -13.79
N ASP A 55 -12.50 3.07 -15.02
CA ASP A 55 -13.77 3.14 -15.74
C ASP A 55 -14.81 2.19 -15.13
N MET A 56 -14.37 1.01 -14.66
CA MET A 56 -15.22 0.05 -13.96
C MET A 56 -15.82 0.59 -12.66
N LYS A 57 -15.27 1.63 -12.03
CA LYS A 57 -15.83 2.20 -10.79
C LYS A 57 -17.29 2.64 -10.97
N LYS A 58 -17.63 3.19 -12.14
CA LYS A 58 -19.01 3.58 -12.46
C LYS A 58 -19.94 2.37 -12.60
N PHE A 59 -19.44 1.28 -13.19
CA PHE A 59 -20.14 0.01 -13.26
C PHE A 59 -20.38 -0.58 -11.86
N PHE A 60 -19.36 -0.60 -11.00
CA PHE A 60 -19.51 -1.06 -9.61
C PHE A 60 -20.55 -0.25 -8.82
N ALA A 61 -20.69 1.05 -9.10
CA ALA A 61 -21.75 1.86 -8.50
C ALA A 61 -23.15 1.41 -8.93
N VAL A 62 -23.36 1.16 -10.23
CA VAL A 62 -24.64 0.63 -10.76
C VAL A 62 -24.94 -0.76 -10.21
N MET A 63 -23.94 -1.64 -10.19
CA MET A 63 -24.05 -2.98 -9.59
C MET A 63 -24.41 -2.87 -8.10
N GLY A 64 -23.79 -1.96 -7.35
CA GLY A 64 -24.11 -1.73 -5.95
C GLY A 64 -25.58 -1.35 -5.73
N VAL A 65 -26.12 -0.44 -6.54
CA VAL A 65 -27.55 -0.07 -6.47
C VAL A 65 -28.45 -1.27 -6.76
N PHE A 66 -28.11 -2.07 -7.76
CA PHE A 66 -28.87 -3.28 -8.11
C PHE A 66 -28.84 -4.32 -6.97
N LEU A 67 -27.65 -4.60 -6.42
CA LEU A 67 -27.46 -5.53 -5.31
C LEU A 67 -28.20 -5.09 -4.05
N VAL A 68 -28.14 -3.80 -3.69
CA VAL A 68 -28.85 -3.27 -2.50
C VAL A 68 -30.36 -3.38 -2.70
N THR A 69 -30.87 -3.02 -3.88
CA THR A 69 -32.31 -3.10 -4.20
C THR A 69 -32.82 -4.53 -4.02
N PHE A 70 -32.07 -5.51 -4.55
CA PHE A 70 -32.43 -6.91 -4.41
C PHE A 70 -32.24 -7.44 -2.99
N SER A 71 -31.18 -7.00 -2.28
CA SER A 71 -30.96 -7.34 -0.88
C SER A 71 -32.15 -6.94 -0.01
N LEU A 72 -32.72 -5.76 -0.23
CA LEU A 72 -33.91 -5.29 0.48
C LEU A 72 -35.15 -6.14 0.13
N ALA A 73 -35.35 -6.49 -1.14
CA ALA A 73 -36.44 -7.37 -1.57
C ALA A 73 -36.31 -8.76 -0.92
N PHE A 74 -35.09 -9.29 -0.85
CA PHE A 74 -34.79 -10.56 -0.22
C PHE A 74 -35.09 -10.54 1.28
N VAL A 75 -34.64 -9.50 2.00
CA VAL A 75 -34.98 -9.28 3.42
C VAL A 75 -36.50 -9.21 3.63
N ALA A 76 -37.20 -8.45 2.80
CA ALA A 76 -38.65 -8.30 2.94
C ALA A 76 -39.37 -9.65 2.73
N MET A 77 -38.90 -10.46 1.78
CA MET A 77 -39.47 -11.77 1.49
C MET A 77 -39.20 -12.76 2.63
N THR A 78 -37.99 -12.79 3.18
CA THR A 78 -37.65 -13.72 4.26
C THR A 78 -38.43 -13.43 5.54
N ILE A 79 -38.70 -12.16 5.85
CA ILE A 79 -39.58 -11.75 6.96
C ILE A 79 -41.03 -12.16 6.70
N LEU A 80 -41.49 -12.08 5.44
CA LEU A 80 -42.84 -12.50 5.08
C LEU A 80 -43.01 -14.03 5.19
N ALA A 81 -42.00 -14.79 4.75
CA ALA A 81 -41.98 -16.24 4.85
C ALA A 81 -42.03 -16.71 6.31
N SER A 82 -41.22 -16.13 7.20
CA SER A 82 -41.23 -16.48 8.64
C SER A 82 -42.59 -16.20 9.29
N LYS A 83 -43.23 -15.08 8.91
CA LYS A 83 -44.56 -14.73 9.41
C LYS A 83 -45.65 -15.70 8.95
N SER A 84 -45.54 -16.21 7.72
CA SER A 84 -46.50 -17.17 7.19
C SER A 84 -46.45 -18.51 7.93
N GLU A 85 -45.25 -18.94 8.33
CA GLU A 85 -45.02 -20.17 9.10
C GLU A 85 -45.57 -20.05 10.53
N GLU A 86 -45.41 -18.90 11.18
CA GLU A 86 -45.96 -18.60 12.50
C GLU A 86 -47.50 -18.62 12.53
N ILE A 87 -48.15 -18.11 11.47
CA ILE A 87 -49.61 -18.11 11.36
C ILE A 87 -50.15 -19.54 11.14
N LEU A 88 -49.45 -20.33 10.31
CA LEU A 88 -49.86 -21.71 10.03
C LEU A 88 -49.71 -22.60 11.26
N SER A 89 -48.63 -22.47 12.03
CA SER A 89 -48.42 -23.24 13.26
C SER A 89 -49.43 -22.88 14.36
N GLN A 90 -49.81 -21.61 14.49
CA GLN A 90 -50.84 -21.16 15.42
C GLN A 90 -52.25 -21.66 15.03
N SER A 91 -52.53 -21.81 13.73
CA SER A 91 -53.81 -22.35 13.24
C SER A 91 -53.92 -23.88 13.34
N ALA A 92 -52.78 -24.60 13.30
CA ALA A 92 -52.73 -26.06 13.31
C ALA A 92 -52.93 -26.68 14.71
N GLY A 93 -53.12 -25.85 15.76
CA GLY A 93 -53.38 -26.33 17.12
C GLY A 93 -52.22 -27.12 17.73
N VAL A 94 -51.01 -26.97 17.18
CA VAL A 94 -49.80 -27.60 17.71
C VAL A 94 -49.26 -26.72 18.84
N LEU A 95 -49.46 -27.15 20.08
CA LEU A 95 -48.73 -26.62 21.24
C LEU A 95 -47.28 -27.08 21.12
N ASP A 96 -46.45 -26.27 20.46
CA ASP A 96 -45.03 -26.50 20.43
C ASP A 96 -44.44 -26.19 21.81
N LEU A 97 -44.23 -27.23 22.61
CA LEU A 97 -43.42 -27.18 23.84
C LEU A 97 -41.94 -27.41 23.51
N GLY A 98 -41.50 -26.99 22.32
CA GLY A 98 -40.14 -27.10 21.81
C GLY A 98 -39.32 -25.84 22.08
N ASP A 99 -38.35 -25.98 22.98
CA ASP A 99 -37.15 -25.16 23.16
C ASP A 99 -37.29 -23.63 22.95
N SER A 100 -37.58 -22.92 24.04
CA SER A 100 -37.54 -21.46 24.19
C SER A 100 -36.17 -20.81 23.88
N ASN A 101 -35.22 -21.56 23.32
CA ASN A 101 -33.87 -21.15 23.00
C ASN A 101 -33.67 -20.98 21.49
N ASN A 102 -34.69 -21.27 20.68
CA ASN A 102 -34.62 -21.08 19.22
C ASN A 102 -35.14 -19.71 18.74
N TRP A 103 -35.26 -18.73 19.64
CA TRP A 103 -35.55 -17.31 19.31
C TRP A 103 -34.49 -16.69 18.37
N MET A 104 -33.40 -17.41 18.10
CA MET A 104 -32.29 -17.02 17.24
C MET A 104 -32.16 -17.89 15.98
N LYS A 105 -33.24 -18.14 15.22
CA LYS A 105 -33.12 -18.29 13.75
C LYS A 105 -34.35 -17.66 13.08
N PRO A 106 -34.20 -16.40 12.63
CA PRO A 106 -34.04 -16.17 11.20
C PRO A 106 -32.84 -15.24 10.93
N TYR A 107 -31.81 -15.81 10.30
CA TYR A 107 -30.61 -15.19 9.71
C TYR A 107 -29.57 -14.58 10.67
N PRO A 108 -28.56 -15.35 11.11
CA PRO A 108 -27.31 -14.78 11.56
C PRO A 108 -26.51 -14.30 10.33
N GLU A 109 -26.13 -13.03 10.36
CA GLU A 109 -25.03 -12.40 9.59
C GLU A 109 -25.32 -11.95 8.14
N GLY A 110 -26.02 -10.81 8.03
CA GLY A 110 -25.86 -9.88 6.91
C GLY A 110 -26.59 -10.27 5.64
N THR A 111 -27.90 -10.10 5.58
CA THR A 111 -28.72 -10.31 4.38
C THR A 111 -28.21 -9.61 3.11
N MET A 112 -27.54 -8.46 3.25
CA MET A 112 -26.83 -7.80 2.14
C MET A 112 -25.56 -8.55 1.70
N PHE A 113 -24.82 -9.13 2.65
CA PHE A 113 -23.66 -9.96 2.37
C PHE A 113 -24.05 -11.30 1.72
N LEU A 114 -25.19 -11.86 2.11
CA LEU A 114 -25.75 -13.03 1.43
C LEU A 114 -26.17 -12.73 -0.01
N ALA A 115 -26.73 -11.55 -0.28
CA ALA A 115 -27.06 -11.12 -1.65
C ALA A 115 -25.81 -11.03 -2.56
N TRP A 116 -24.66 -10.64 -1.99
CA TRP A 116 -23.38 -10.67 -2.68
C TRP A 116 -22.92 -12.09 -3.01
N TRP A 117 -23.10 -13.03 -2.09
CA TRP A 117 -22.69 -14.41 -2.29
C TRP A 117 -23.61 -15.16 -3.26
N THR A 118 -24.93 -14.90 -3.18
CA THR A 118 -25.93 -15.42 -4.13
C THR A 118 -25.72 -14.88 -5.53
N PHE A 119 -25.25 -13.64 -5.67
CA PHE A 119 -24.79 -13.12 -6.96
C PHE A 119 -23.68 -14.01 -7.53
N LEU A 120 -22.70 -14.44 -6.72
CA LEU A 120 -21.62 -15.35 -7.16
C LEU A 120 -22.06 -16.82 -7.32
N GLY A 121 -23.33 -17.14 -7.07
CA GLY A 121 -23.90 -18.47 -7.25
C GLY A 121 -23.82 -19.38 -6.02
N ASP A 122 -23.51 -18.84 -4.85
CA ASP A 122 -23.64 -19.58 -3.59
C ASP A 122 -24.79 -19.00 -2.75
N TYR A 123 -25.77 -19.87 -2.50
CA TYR A 123 -27.06 -19.54 -1.93
C TYR A 123 -27.13 -19.73 -0.41
N GLY A 124 -26.07 -20.29 0.19
CA GLY A 124 -25.97 -20.56 1.62
C GLY A 124 -27.13 -21.38 2.20
N GLU A 125 -27.25 -21.33 3.53
CA GLU A 125 -28.27 -22.06 4.30
C GLU A 125 -29.69 -21.47 4.20
N SER A 126 -29.84 -20.32 3.51
CA SER A 126 -31.14 -19.65 3.35
C SER A 126 -31.96 -20.21 2.17
N PHE A 127 -31.33 -20.99 1.29
CA PHE A 127 -31.96 -21.54 0.08
C PHE A 127 -33.22 -22.40 0.34
N PRO A 128 -33.24 -23.31 1.34
CA PRO A 128 -34.41 -24.16 1.59
C PRO A 128 -35.68 -23.36 1.93
N TYR A 129 -35.55 -22.24 2.63
CA TYR A 129 -36.68 -21.40 3.04
C TYR A 129 -37.31 -20.62 1.88
N LEU A 130 -36.51 -20.26 0.88
CA LEU A 130 -37.01 -19.59 -0.34
C LEU A 130 -37.73 -20.54 -1.27
N GLN A 131 -37.38 -21.83 -1.22
CA GLN A 131 -37.97 -22.88 -2.04
C GLN A 131 -39.43 -23.16 -1.65
N GLU A 132 -39.80 -22.95 -0.38
CA GLU A 132 -41.16 -23.15 0.13
C GLU A 132 -42.18 -22.16 -0.46
N THR A 133 -41.72 -21.05 -1.04
CA THR A 133 -42.59 -20.04 -1.67
C THR A 133 -42.32 -19.93 -3.17
N TYR A 134 -43.31 -20.20 -4.01
CA TYR A 134 -43.22 -20.03 -5.48
C TYR A 134 -42.76 -18.63 -5.90
N VAL A 135 -43.16 -17.60 -5.16
CA VAL A 135 -42.75 -16.20 -5.38
C VAL A 135 -41.26 -15.98 -5.02
N GLY A 136 -40.76 -16.63 -3.97
CA GLY A 136 -39.35 -16.55 -3.58
C GLY A 136 -38.42 -17.17 -4.62
N MET A 137 -38.74 -18.38 -5.06
CA MET A 137 -37.97 -19.11 -6.07
C MET A 137 -37.95 -18.38 -7.42
N SER A 138 -39.08 -17.82 -7.86
CA SER A 138 -39.15 -17.07 -9.12
C SER A 138 -38.37 -15.76 -9.06
N LEU A 139 -38.47 -15.00 -7.97
CA LEU A 139 -37.75 -13.74 -7.78
C LEU A 139 -36.23 -13.97 -7.67
N LEU A 140 -35.79 -15.02 -6.96
CA LEU A 140 -34.38 -15.43 -6.91
C LEU A 140 -33.86 -15.85 -8.30
N SER A 141 -34.65 -16.62 -9.05
CA SER A 141 -34.27 -17.07 -10.40
C SER A 141 -34.11 -15.88 -11.35
N ILE A 142 -35.06 -14.94 -11.34
CA ILE A 142 -34.99 -13.72 -12.15
C ILE A 142 -33.77 -12.88 -11.74
N TYR A 143 -33.47 -12.78 -10.45
CA TYR A 143 -32.30 -12.04 -9.98
C TYR A 143 -30.98 -12.64 -10.41
N VAL A 144 -30.78 -13.95 -10.24
CA VAL A 144 -29.54 -14.61 -10.65
C VAL A 144 -29.38 -14.47 -12.17
N LEU A 145 -30.44 -14.65 -12.94
CA LEU A 145 -30.41 -14.47 -14.39
C LEU A 145 -30.09 -13.04 -14.81
N LEU A 146 -30.80 -12.04 -14.26
CA LEU A 146 -30.56 -10.64 -14.59
C LEU A 146 -29.17 -10.22 -14.13
N SER A 147 -28.77 -10.54 -12.91
CA SER A 147 -27.47 -10.15 -12.37
C SER A 147 -26.32 -10.76 -13.17
N GLN A 148 -26.39 -12.04 -13.50
CA GLN A 148 -25.32 -12.72 -14.24
C GLN A 148 -25.30 -12.30 -15.71
N VAL A 149 -26.43 -12.30 -16.39
CA VAL A 149 -26.47 -12.04 -17.84
C VAL A 149 -26.36 -10.54 -18.12
N LEU A 150 -27.15 -9.70 -17.46
CA LEU A 150 -27.15 -8.26 -17.73
C LEU A 150 -25.84 -7.62 -17.27
N LEU A 151 -25.42 -7.86 -16.02
CA LEU A 151 -24.23 -7.18 -15.50
C LEU A 151 -22.94 -7.69 -16.16
N ALA A 152 -22.81 -8.98 -16.46
CA ALA A 152 -21.63 -9.47 -17.19
C ALA A 152 -21.57 -8.88 -18.61
N ASN A 153 -22.69 -8.82 -19.32
CA ASN A 153 -22.72 -8.25 -20.67
C ASN A 153 -22.38 -6.75 -20.67
N LEU A 154 -22.88 -5.99 -19.70
CA LEU A 154 -22.51 -4.58 -19.55
C LEU A 154 -21.05 -4.41 -19.13
N LEU A 155 -20.54 -5.26 -18.23
CA LEU A 155 -19.14 -5.21 -17.82
C LEU A 155 -18.21 -5.50 -18.98
N ILE A 156 -18.50 -6.55 -19.75
CA ILE A 156 -17.72 -6.91 -20.94
C ILE A 156 -17.78 -5.79 -21.97
N ALA A 157 -18.95 -5.17 -22.19
CA ALA A 157 -19.09 -4.05 -23.12
C ALA A 157 -18.21 -2.85 -22.72
N ILE A 158 -18.28 -2.42 -21.45
CA ILE A 158 -17.46 -1.30 -20.94
C ILE A 158 -15.97 -1.63 -20.99
N MET A 159 -15.60 -2.86 -20.60
CA MET A 159 -14.21 -3.31 -20.65
C MET A 159 -13.66 -3.37 -22.07
N THR A 160 -14.47 -3.78 -23.03
CA THR A 160 -14.06 -3.85 -24.44
C THR A 160 -13.84 -2.47 -25.03
N ASP A 161 -14.75 -1.53 -24.76
CA ASP A 161 -14.67 -0.14 -25.20
C ASP A 161 -13.43 0.58 -24.61
N SER A 162 -13.26 0.48 -23.30
CA SER A 162 -12.09 1.01 -22.58
C SER A 162 -10.78 0.35 -23.06
N TYR A 163 -10.79 -0.96 -23.32
CA TYR A 163 -9.62 -1.67 -23.86
C TYR A 163 -9.19 -1.12 -25.22
N SER A 164 -10.13 -0.89 -26.14
CA SER A 164 -9.81 -0.33 -27.46
C SER A 164 -9.25 1.08 -27.38
N ASP A 165 -9.82 1.92 -26.50
CA ASP A 165 -9.42 3.32 -26.36
C ASP A 165 -8.03 3.47 -25.73
N ILE A 166 -7.68 2.58 -24.80
CA ILE A 166 -6.48 2.74 -23.96
C ILE A 166 -5.27 2.02 -24.55
N ARG A 167 -5.45 1.02 -25.43
CA ARG A 167 -4.38 0.15 -25.93
C ARG A 167 -3.15 0.90 -26.47
N GLU A 168 -3.34 1.86 -27.36
CA GLU A 168 -2.22 2.61 -27.96
C GLU A 168 -1.54 3.54 -26.94
N ASN A 169 -2.32 4.10 -26.01
CA ASN A 169 -1.80 5.00 -24.98
C ASN A 169 -1.01 4.23 -23.91
N ALA A 170 -1.46 3.04 -23.53
CA ALA A 170 -0.78 2.20 -22.55
C ALA A 170 0.59 1.72 -23.04
N ASP A 171 0.74 1.41 -24.33
CA ASP A 171 2.05 1.07 -24.92
C ASP A 171 3.05 2.22 -24.79
N ARG A 172 2.61 3.46 -25.10
CA ARG A 172 3.44 4.66 -24.95
C ARG A 172 3.78 4.95 -23.48
N GLU A 173 2.79 4.84 -22.60
CA GLU A 173 2.95 5.06 -21.17
C GLU A 173 3.93 4.05 -20.56
N TRP A 174 3.83 2.78 -20.96
CA TRP A 174 4.76 1.74 -20.52
C TRP A 174 6.20 2.04 -20.93
N GLN A 175 6.41 2.46 -22.19
CA GLN A 175 7.75 2.82 -22.67
C GLN A 175 8.31 4.03 -21.93
N PHE A 176 7.48 5.03 -21.64
CA PHE A 176 7.89 6.19 -20.85
C PHE A 176 8.27 5.79 -19.42
N ASN A 177 7.43 4.99 -18.75
CA ASN A 177 7.71 4.51 -17.40
C ASN A 177 8.97 3.65 -17.35
N ARG A 178 9.18 2.80 -18.36
CA ARG A 178 10.42 2.01 -18.51
C ARG A 178 11.64 2.92 -18.65
N PHE A 179 11.57 3.94 -19.49
CA PHE A 179 12.68 4.88 -19.67
C PHE A 179 12.96 5.66 -18.38
N ALA A 180 11.93 6.14 -17.70
CA ALA A 180 12.05 6.84 -16.42
C ALA A 180 12.69 5.95 -15.35
N PHE A 181 12.27 4.69 -15.26
CA PHE A 181 12.85 3.68 -14.38
C PHE A 181 14.35 3.51 -14.69
N LEU A 182 14.71 3.23 -15.94
CA LEU A 182 16.12 3.05 -16.34
C LEU A 182 16.97 4.30 -16.07
N ASN A 183 16.43 5.49 -16.31
CA ASN A 183 17.11 6.75 -16.02
C ASN A 183 17.33 6.96 -14.52
N GLN A 184 16.37 6.56 -13.68
CA GLN A 184 16.52 6.57 -12.23
C GLN A 184 17.63 5.64 -11.77
N PHE A 185 17.74 4.42 -12.31
CA PHE A 185 18.86 3.52 -12.01
C PHE A 185 20.20 4.03 -12.52
N SER A 186 20.24 4.67 -13.69
CA SER A 186 21.49 5.21 -14.24
C SER A 186 22.03 6.41 -13.47
N THR A 187 21.16 7.16 -12.79
CA THR A 187 21.55 8.36 -12.00
C THR A 187 21.77 8.05 -10.53
N SER A 188 21.43 6.85 -10.09
CA SER A 188 21.43 6.46 -8.69
C SER A 188 22.52 5.42 -8.40
N ASP A 189 23.60 5.84 -7.73
CA ASP A 189 24.66 4.95 -7.23
C ASP A 189 24.23 4.16 -5.97
N VAL A 190 22.93 3.86 -5.81
CA VAL A 190 22.43 3.12 -4.64
C VAL A 190 22.56 1.63 -4.87
N LEU A 191 23.41 1.01 -4.06
CA LEU A 191 23.47 -0.43 -3.86
C LEU A 191 22.08 -0.99 -3.55
N PRO A 192 21.78 -2.27 -3.90
CA PRO A 192 20.47 -2.87 -3.62
C PRO A 192 20.09 -2.71 -2.15
N SER A 193 18.80 -2.57 -1.84
CA SER A 193 18.25 -2.40 -0.47
C SER A 193 19.01 -3.13 0.68
N PRO A 194 19.40 -4.42 0.56
CA PRO A 194 20.20 -5.08 1.62
C PRO A 194 21.62 -4.50 1.80
N PHE A 195 22.24 -4.02 0.73
CA PHE A 195 23.58 -3.44 0.73
C PHE A 195 23.60 -1.95 1.06
N ASN A 196 22.47 -1.24 0.88
CA ASN A 196 22.35 0.17 1.27
C ASN A 196 22.57 0.36 2.79
N ILE A 197 22.06 -0.57 3.61
CA ILE A 197 22.26 -0.54 5.07
C ILE A 197 23.74 -0.78 5.41
N LEU A 198 24.41 -1.69 4.70
CA LEU A 198 25.82 -1.99 4.93
C LEU A 198 26.72 -0.80 4.55
N SER A 199 26.44 -0.11 3.43
CA SER A 199 27.18 1.09 3.04
C SER A 199 26.93 2.25 3.99
N SER A 200 25.68 2.47 4.43
CA SER A 200 25.37 3.50 5.41
C SER A 200 25.99 3.21 6.78
N ALA A 201 25.98 1.94 7.22
CA ALA A 201 26.62 1.53 8.46
C ALA A 201 28.14 1.68 8.41
N HIS A 202 28.77 1.28 7.30
CA HIS A 202 30.21 1.47 7.08
C HIS A 202 30.58 2.96 7.05
N PHE A 203 29.82 3.80 6.34
CA PHE A 203 30.06 5.24 6.30
C PHE A 203 29.96 5.88 7.69
N TRP A 204 28.93 5.52 8.47
CA TRP A 204 28.75 6.04 9.83
C TRP A 204 29.84 5.57 10.78
N LEU A 205 30.26 4.30 10.68
CA LEU A 205 31.39 3.76 11.44
C LEU A 205 32.70 4.45 11.04
N TRP A 206 32.93 4.67 9.75
CA TRP A 206 34.11 5.38 9.26
C TRP A 206 34.19 6.82 9.78
N GLU A 207 33.09 7.58 9.73
CA GLU A 207 33.04 8.92 10.31
C GLU A 207 33.27 8.91 11.82
N PHE A 208 32.70 7.94 12.55
CA PHE A 208 32.87 7.84 13.99
C PHE A 208 34.33 7.54 14.40
N PHE A 209 35.00 6.63 13.69
CA PHE A 209 36.40 6.27 13.99
C PHE A 209 37.41 7.30 13.46
N TRP A 210 37.18 7.91 12.28
CA TRP A 210 38.13 8.85 11.64
C TRP A 210 37.89 10.32 12.01
N GLY A 211 36.66 10.70 12.38
CA GLY A 211 36.31 12.04 12.86
C GLY A 211 37.01 12.43 14.17
N LYS A 212 37.46 11.43 14.95
CA LYS A 212 38.28 11.66 16.13
C LYS A 212 39.74 12.02 15.80
N ASN A 213 40.27 11.53 14.67
CA ASN A 213 41.63 11.83 14.20
C ASN A 213 41.73 13.17 13.46
N HIS A 214 40.70 13.54 12.67
CA HIS A 214 40.74 14.79 11.88
C HIS A 214 40.76 16.09 12.70
N ASN A 215 40.19 16.08 13.91
CA ASN A 215 40.22 17.25 14.79
C ASN A 215 41.61 17.54 15.36
N LEU A 216 42.45 16.51 15.52
CA LEU A 216 43.83 16.66 16.00
C LEU A 216 44.75 17.20 14.88
N GLU A 217 44.65 16.63 13.68
CA GLU A 217 45.42 17.09 12.50
C GLU A 217 45.04 18.51 12.07
N ARG A 218 43.75 18.88 12.15
CA ARG A 218 43.31 20.25 11.85
C ARG A 218 43.85 21.25 12.87
N SER A 219 43.98 20.87 14.14
CA SER A 219 44.61 21.72 15.17
C SER A 219 46.11 21.91 14.92
N GLU A 220 46.84 20.85 14.56
CA GLU A 220 48.28 20.95 14.28
C GLU A 220 48.59 21.76 13.02
N SER A 221 47.80 21.60 11.95
CA SER A 221 47.98 22.37 10.71
C SER A 221 47.74 23.88 10.89
N LEU A 222 46.76 24.28 11.73
CA LEU A 222 46.50 25.68 12.06
C LEU A 222 47.63 26.30 12.89
N VAL A 223 48.19 25.54 13.83
CA VAL A 223 49.36 25.96 14.63
C VAL A 223 50.61 26.08 13.75
N LEU A 224 50.83 25.15 12.82
CA LEU A 224 51.93 25.20 11.85
C LEU A 224 51.80 26.41 10.90
N HIS A 225 50.59 26.73 10.46
CA HIS A 225 50.37 27.89 9.60
C HIS A 225 50.69 29.22 10.31
N ASP A 226 50.23 29.40 11.56
CA ASP A 226 50.53 30.62 12.33
C ASP A 226 52.03 30.75 12.66
N THR A 227 52.70 29.64 12.98
CA THR A 227 54.15 29.65 13.24
C THR A 227 54.96 30.00 11.99
N MET A 228 54.58 29.49 10.81
CA MET A 228 55.23 29.88 9.55
C MET A 228 55.07 31.38 9.25
N LEU A 229 53.88 31.95 9.45
CA LEU A 229 53.63 33.38 9.23
C LEU A 229 54.45 34.27 10.18
N ARG A 230 54.66 33.82 11.42
CA ARG A 230 55.54 34.54 12.38
C ARG A 230 57.01 34.52 11.93
N LEU A 231 57.48 33.40 11.38
CA LEU A 231 58.86 33.29 10.87
C LEU A 231 59.07 34.14 9.62
N GLN A 232 58.11 34.16 8.69
CA GLN A 232 58.18 35.01 7.50
C GLN A 232 58.24 36.49 7.87
N ARG A 233 57.37 36.94 8.79
CA ARG A 233 57.40 38.32 9.29
C ARG A 233 58.74 38.69 9.93
N LYS A 234 59.35 37.79 10.73
CA LYS A 234 60.68 38.02 11.30
C LYS A 234 61.77 38.11 10.24
N ARG A 235 61.75 37.22 9.24
CA ARG A 235 62.70 37.24 8.13
C ARG A 235 62.62 38.56 7.37
N ASP A 236 61.41 39.01 7.04
CA ASP A 236 61.20 40.22 6.25
C ASP A 236 61.61 41.49 7.04
N GLN A 237 61.39 41.51 8.37
CA GLN A 237 61.91 42.55 9.25
C GLN A 237 63.45 42.61 9.25
N VAL A 238 64.12 41.46 9.34
CA VAL A 238 65.59 41.40 9.32
C VAL A 238 66.14 41.88 7.97
N ILE A 239 65.51 41.50 6.86
CA ILE A 239 65.89 41.97 5.52
C ILE A 239 65.74 43.49 5.41
N ALA A 240 64.63 44.05 5.91
CA ALA A 240 64.40 45.49 5.89
C ALA A 240 65.44 46.25 6.74
N ASP A 241 65.81 45.71 7.91
CA ASP A 241 66.83 46.30 8.78
C ASP A 241 68.24 46.23 8.18
N ASN A 242 68.58 45.13 7.50
CA ASN A 242 69.84 45.02 6.77
C ASN A 242 69.90 46.05 5.63
N ARG A 243 68.81 46.21 4.87
CA ARG A 243 68.72 47.21 3.79
C ARG A 243 68.90 48.65 4.30
N LYS A 244 68.37 48.96 5.49
CA LYS A 244 68.57 50.26 6.16
C LYS A 244 70.00 50.46 6.67
N ARG A 245 70.68 49.39 7.10
CA ARG A 245 72.11 49.45 7.47
C ARG A 245 72.98 49.70 6.24
N ASP A 246 72.69 49.04 5.13
CA ASP A 246 73.43 49.20 3.86
C ASP A 246 73.26 50.61 3.27
N SER A 247 72.05 51.18 3.32
CA SER A 247 71.82 52.56 2.87
C SER A 247 72.53 53.60 3.75
N LYS A 248 72.58 53.38 5.07
CA LYS A 248 73.38 54.21 6.00
C LYS A 248 74.89 54.09 5.75
N ALA A 249 75.39 52.90 5.43
CA ALA A 249 76.81 52.69 5.12
C ALA A 249 77.21 53.37 3.79
N THR A 250 76.36 53.25 2.77
CA THR A 250 76.59 53.87 1.44
C THR A 250 76.52 55.40 1.50
N GLY A 251 75.56 55.95 2.26
CA GLY A 251 75.43 57.39 2.46
C GLY A 251 76.59 58.03 3.26
N ARG A 252 77.32 57.26 4.07
CA ARG A 252 78.54 57.73 4.75
C ARG A 252 79.77 57.72 3.84
N ARG A 253 79.85 56.83 2.85
CA ARG A 253 80.95 56.77 1.86
C ARG A 253 80.91 57.90 0.82
N LEU A 254 79.73 58.47 0.54
CA LEU A 254 79.58 59.58 -0.43
C LEU A 254 79.79 60.97 0.17
N LYS A 255 80.04 61.07 1.49
CA LYS A 255 80.21 62.33 2.23
C LYS A 255 81.62 62.55 2.80
N GLY A 256 82.56 61.65 2.50
CA GLY A 256 83.99 61.81 2.81
C GLY A 256 84.78 61.87 1.52
#